data_AF-A0A8B6CD13-F1
#
_entry.id   AF-A0A8B6CD13-F1
#
_cell.length_a   1.000
_cell.length_b   1.000
_cell.length_c   1.000
_cell.angle_alpha   90.00
_cell.angle_beta   90.00
_cell.angle_gamma   90.00
#
_symmetry.space_group_name_H-M   'P 1'
#
loop_
_entity.id
_entity.type
_entity.pdbx_description
1 polymer ?
#
loop_
_entity_poly.entity_id
_entity_poly.type
_entity_poly.pdbx_seq_one_letter_code
_entity_poly.pdbx_strand_id
1 'polypeptide(L)'
;MSLNKTAYNAVWSEHQAGRGANEILSTLLKILEKVAQDFSLLENITLWSDSCIPQNRNSIMVIALKYFLQNNHYALKTIEQKFCEPGHSSIQEVDSVHSQIEKALS
;
A
#
# COMPACT_ATOMS: atom_id res chain seq x y z
N MET A 1 4.35 -7.72 -12.99
CA MET A 1 4.03 -6.96 -14.20
C MET A 1 2.69 -6.24 -14.01
N SER A 2 2.73 -4.95 -13.63
CA SER A 2 1.54 -4.10 -13.48
C SER A 2 0.72 -4.08 -14.78
N LEU A 3 -0.58 -4.38 -14.68
CA LEU A 3 -1.49 -4.50 -15.83
C LEU A 3 -1.56 -3.22 -16.66
N ASN A 4 -1.43 -2.06 -16.00
CA ASN A 4 -1.65 -0.73 -16.61
C ASN A 4 -0.45 0.22 -16.48
N LYS A 5 0.69 -0.22 -15.93
CA LYS A 5 1.88 0.62 -15.66
C LYS A 5 1.60 1.88 -14.81
N THR A 6 0.47 1.95 -14.15
CA THR A 6 0.13 3.03 -13.20
C THR A 6 0.67 2.70 -11.82
N ALA A 7 1.30 3.68 -11.18
CA ALA A 7 1.71 3.62 -9.78
C ALA A 7 0.97 4.68 -8.97
N TYR A 8 0.43 4.30 -7.81
CA TYR A 8 -0.19 5.20 -6.86
C TYR A 8 0.79 5.40 -5.71
N ASN A 9 1.17 6.65 -5.45
CA ASN A 9 2.17 6.99 -4.46
C ASN A 9 1.63 8.03 -3.48
N ALA A 10 1.95 7.86 -2.20
CA ALA A 10 1.77 8.88 -1.19
C ALA A 10 3.16 9.44 -0.83
N VAL A 11 3.31 10.76 -0.91
CA VAL A 11 4.57 11.46 -0.63
C VAL A 11 4.30 12.54 0.40
N TRP A 12 5.11 12.58 1.46
CA TRP A 12 5.08 13.63 2.47
C TRP A 12 6.49 13.89 3.00
N SER A 13 6.71 15.08 3.55
CA SER A 13 7.94 15.45 4.23
C SER A 13 7.92 15.00 5.70
N GLU A 14 9.10 14.75 6.28
CA GLU A 14 9.21 14.39 7.70
C GLU A 14 8.71 15.50 8.64
N HIS A 15 8.66 16.75 8.18
CA HIS A 15 8.07 17.86 8.93
C HIS A 15 6.54 17.74 9.03
N GLN A 16 5.88 17.11 8.06
CA GLN A 16 4.43 16.95 8.03
C GLN A 16 3.97 15.78 8.90
N ALA A 17 4.64 14.63 8.80
CA ALA A 17 4.26 13.43 9.53
C ALA A 17 5.43 12.45 9.68
N GLY A 18 5.35 11.63 10.73
CA GLY A 18 6.27 10.51 10.95
C GLY A 18 6.00 9.34 10.00
N ARG A 19 6.49 8.16 10.39
CA ARG A 19 6.34 6.90 9.65
C ARG A 19 5.86 5.78 10.56
N GLY A 20 4.94 6.07 11.48
CA GLY A 20 4.35 5.08 12.37
C GLY A 20 3.23 4.30 11.68
N ALA A 21 2.68 3.28 12.36
CA ALA A 21 1.60 2.46 11.84
C ALA A 21 0.40 3.30 11.35
N ASN A 22 0.02 4.36 12.08
CA ASN A 22 -1.14 5.17 11.74
C ASN A 22 -0.93 5.98 10.45
N GLU A 23 0.24 6.59 10.29
CA GLU A 23 0.58 7.38 9.10
C GLU A 23 0.60 6.47 7.86
N ILE A 24 1.29 5.33 7.96
CA ILE A 24 1.38 4.33 6.88
C ILE A 24 0.01 3.76 6.54
N LEU A 25 -0.79 3.42 7.54
CA LEU A 25 -2.13 2.90 7.33
C LEU A 25 -3.05 3.93 6.65
N SER A 26 -3.04 5.18 7.12
CA SER A 26 -3.91 6.23 6.56
C SER A 26 -3.63 6.48 5.08
N THR A 27 -2.34 6.49 4.71
CA THR A 27 -1.91 6.62 3.31
C THR A 27 -2.26 5.39 2.49
N LEU A 28 -2.06 4.18 3.03
CA LEU A 28 -2.47 2.94 2.38
C LEU A 28 -3.98 2.90 2.10
N LEU A 29 -4.82 3.25 3.07
CA LEU A 29 -6.28 3.29 2.89
C LEU A 29 -6.69 4.28 1.80
N LYS A 30 -6.01 5.43 1.70
CA LYS A 30 -6.30 6.40 0.65
C LYS A 30 -5.93 5.88 -0.74
N ILE A 31 -4.80 5.17 -0.84
CA ILE A 31 -4.37 4.51 -2.08
C ILE A 31 -5.35 3.40 -2.44
N LEU A 32 -5.78 2.57 -1.48
CA LEU A 32 -6.75 1.49 -1.71
C LEU A 32 -8.10 2.01 -2.19
N GLU A 33 -8.60 3.11 -1.61
CA GLU A 33 -9.81 3.78 -2.06
C GLU A 33 -9.66 4.22 -3.52
N LYS A 34 -8.53 4.84 -3.87
CA LYS A 34 -8.29 5.32 -5.24
C LYS A 34 -8.19 4.16 -6.23
N VAL A 35 -7.48 3.08 -5.88
CA VAL A 35 -7.39 1.86 -6.68
C VAL A 35 -8.77 1.23 -6.88
N ALA A 36 -9.59 1.13 -5.84
CA ALA A 36 -10.93 0.56 -5.95
C ALA A 36 -11.87 1.42 -6.81
N GLN A 37 -11.71 2.74 -6.81
CA GLN A 37 -12.43 3.65 -7.73
C GLN A 37 -12.02 3.43 -9.18
N ASP A 38 -10.73 3.32 -9.44
CA ASP A 38 -10.19 3.17 -10.80
C ASP A 38 -10.45 1.75 -11.35
N PHE A 39 -10.69 0.76 -10.47
CA PHE A 39 -11.02 -0.62 -10.80
C PHE A 39 -12.28 -1.11 -10.03
N SER A 40 -13.46 -0.65 -10.43
CA SER A 40 -14.73 -0.92 -9.73
C SER A 40 -15.11 -2.42 -9.61
N LEU A 41 -14.60 -3.26 -10.52
CA LEU A 41 -14.81 -4.72 -10.55
C LEU A 41 -13.70 -5.52 -9.84
N LEU A 42 -12.77 -4.84 -9.18
CA LEU A 42 -11.66 -5.49 -8.50
C LEU A 42 -12.15 -6.25 -7.27
N GLU A 43 -11.99 -7.57 -7.28
CA GLU A 43 -12.44 -8.43 -6.16
C GLU A 43 -11.34 -8.78 -5.16
N ASN A 44 -10.07 -8.81 -5.60
CA ASN A 44 -8.97 -9.29 -4.78
C ASN A 44 -7.75 -8.37 -4.90
N ILE A 45 -7.14 -8.04 -3.76
CA ILE A 45 -5.90 -7.26 -3.68
C ILE A 45 -4.87 -8.07 -2.89
N THR A 46 -3.65 -8.18 -3.41
CA THR A 46 -2.48 -8.66 -2.67
C THR A 46 -1.59 -7.48 -2.33
N LEU A 47 -1.38 -7.25 -1.03
CA LEU A 47 -0.46 -6.27 -0.49
C LEU A 47 0.88 -6.94 -0.20
N TRP A 48 1.97 -6.37 -0.70
CA TRP A 48 3.32 -6.78 -0.37
C TRP A 48 3.96 -5.70 0.48
N SER A 49 4.40 -6.08 1.68
CA SER A 49 5.04 -5.18 2.63
C SER A 49 6.36 -5.74 3.14
N ASP A 50 7.26 -4.87 3.59
CA ASP A 50 8.35 -5.32 4.45
C ASP A 50 7.81 -5.88 5.78
N SER A 51 8.68 -6.59 6.51
CA SER A 51 8.32 -7.20 7.80
C SER A 51 8.43 -6.23 9.00
N CYS A 52 8.47 -4.91 8.79
CA CYS A 52 8.61 -3.92 9.86
C CYS A 52 7.38 -3.93 10.79
N ILE A 53 7.53 -4.46 12.00
CA ILE A 53 6.43 -4.64 12.96
C ILE A 53 5.76 -3.29 13.33
N PRO A 54 6.51 -2.24 13.70
CA PRO A 54 5.88 -0.96 14.08
C PRO A 54 5.12 -0.25 12.95
N GLN A 55 5.32 -0.67 11.69
CA GLN A 55 4.74 -0.01 10.51
C GLN A 55 3.69 -0.89 9.83
N ASN A 56 4.09 -2.09 9.42
CA ASN A 56 3.35 -2.92 8.48
C ASN A 56 2.81 -4.21 9.10
N ARG A 57 3.55 -4.82 10.03
CA ARG A 57 3.20 -6.13 10.60
C ARG A 57 2.67 -6.04 12.03
N ASN A 58 1.57 -5.33 12.21
CA ASN A 58 0.90 -5.12 13.50
C ASN A 58 -0.63 -5.27 13.40
N SER A 59 -1.28 -5.36 14.56
CA SER A 59 -2.74 -5.53 14.66
C SER A 59 -3.53 -4.33 14.16
N ILE A 60 -2.99 -3.12 14.27
CA ILE A 60 -3.64 -1.89 13.79
C ILE A 60 -3.87 -1.99 12.28
N MET A 61 -2.85 -2.42 11.53
CA MET A 61 -2.93 -2.63 10.08
C MET A 61 -4.04 -3.63 9.72
N VAL A 62 -4.07 -4.79 10.39
CA VAL A 62 -5.07 -5.85 10.12
C VAL A 62 -6.49 -5.39 10.44
N ILE A 63 -6.70 -4.73 11.58
CA ILE A 63 -8.02 -4.25 12.00
C ILE A 63 -8.55 -3.22 11.02
N ALA A 64 -7.71 -2.29 10.59
CA ALA A 64 -8.12 -1.23 9.69
C ALA A 64 -8.39 -1.72 8.26
N LEU A 65 -7.59 -2.65 7.74
CA LEU A 65 -7.85 -3.28 6.44
C LEU A 65 -9.13 -4.12 6.47
N LYS A 66 -9.41 -4.82 7.58
CA LYS A 66 -10.69 -5.51 7.78
C LYS A 66 -11.85 -4.53 7.82
N TYR A 67 -11.71 -3.42 8.55
CA TYR A 67 -12.72 -2.37 8.60
C TYR A 67 -13.00 -1.78 7.21
N PHE A 68 -11.95 -1.47 6.45
CA PHE A 68 -12.07 -1.01 5.06
C PHE A 68 -12.83 -2.02 4.22
N LEU A 69 -12.46 -3.30 4.26
CA LEU A 69 -13.12 -4.35 3.51
C LEU A 69 -14.60 -4.52 3.89
N GLN A 70 -14.97 -4.35 5.16
CA GLN A 70 -16.36 -4.47 5.61
C GLN A 70 -17.23 -3.25 5.24
N ASN A 71 -16.63 -2.08 5.07
CA ASN A 71 -17.34 -0.81 4.84
C ASN A 71 -17.10 -0.25 3.42
N ASN A 72 -16.50 -1.04 2.52
CA ASN A 72 -16.27 -0.61 1.15
C ASN A 72 -17.57 -0.67 0.33
N HIS A 73 -17.68 0.18 -0.69
CA HIS A 73 -18.81 0.22 -1.62
C HIS A 73 -18.45 -0.36 -3.01
N TYR A 74 -17.39 -1.17 -3.09
CA TYR A 74 -16.82 -1.72 -4.31
C TYR A 74 -17.01 -3.25 -4.36
N ALA A 75 -16.59 -3.89 -5.46
CA ALA A 75 -16.63 -5.35 -5.59
C ALA A 75 -15.54 -6.09 -4.77
N LEU A 76 -14.76 -5.37 -3.96
CA LEU A 76 -13.62 -5.90 -3.24
C LEU A 76 -14.06 -6.86 -2.12
N LYS A 77 -13.55 -8.10 -2.18
CA LYS A 77 -13.89 -9.20 -1.28
C LYS A 77 -12.71 -9.69 -0.44
N THR A 78 -11.49 -9.57 -0.97
CA THR A 78 -10.31 -10.11 -0.29
C THR A 78 -9.14 -9.15 -0.34
N ILE A 79 -8.48 -8.98 0.81
CA ILE A 79 -7.16 -8.35 0.92
C ILE A 79 -6.21 -9.38 1.51
N GLU A 80 -5.24 -9.82 0.72
CA GLU A 80 -4.17 -10.73 1.13
C GLU A 80 -2.94 -9.90 1.51
N GLN A 81 -2.40 -10.10 2.71
CA GLN A 81 -1.15 -9.44 3.14
C GLN A 81 0.00 -10.43 3.06
N LYS A 82 1.02 -10.10 2.26
CA LYS A 82 2.28 -10.83 2.14
C LYS A 82 3.41 -9.99 2.68
N PHE A 83 4.26 -10.61 3.48
CA PHE A 83 5.43 -9.95 4.06
C PHE A 83 6.69 -10.55 3.46
N CYS A 84 7.61 -9.70 3.02
CA CYS A 84 8.87 -10.17 2.46
C CYS A 84 9.75 -10.79 3.55
N GLU A 85 10.41 -11.91 3.22
CA GLU A 85 11.45 -12.51 4.05
C GLU A 85 12.78 -11.77 3.86
N PRO A 86 13.62 -11.66 4.91
CA PRO A 86 14.95 -11.06 4.79
C PRO A 86 15.79 -11.80 3.73
N GLY A 87 16.35 -11.08 2.75
CA GLY A 87 17.30 -11.62 1.77
C GLY A 87 16.77 -11.83 0.34
N HIS A 88 15.46 -11.70 0.10
CA HIS A 88 14.88 -11.74 -1.25
C HIS A 88 13.73 -10.74 -1.38
N SER A 89 14.03 -9.53 -1.86
CA SER A 89 13.01 -8.54 -2.18
C SER A 89 12.41 -8.83 -3.57
N SER A 90 11.18 -9.35 -3.63
CA SER A 90 10.35 -9.31 -4.85
C SER A 90 9.93 -7.87 -5.22
N ILE A 91 10.64 -6.86 -4.72
CA ILE A 91 10.33 -5.42 -4.70
C ILE A 91 11.05 -4.66 -5.82
N GLN A 92 11.70 -5.36 -6.77
CA GLN A 92 12.39 -4.74 -7.90
C GLN A 92 11.52 -3.76 -8.70
N GLU A 93 10.19 -3.96 -8.74
CA GLU A 93 9.25 -3.01 -9.36
C GLU A 93 9.12 -1.70 -8.54
N VAL A 94 9.16 -1.77 -7.20
CA VAL A 94 9.10 -0.61 -6.29
C VAL A 94 10.37 0.25 -6.39
N ASP A 95 11.55 -0.38 -6.49
CA ASP A 95 12.82 0.35 -6.67
C ASP A 95 12.82 1.18 -7.97
N SER A 96 12.20 0.65 -9.03
CA SER A 96 12.05 1.39 -10.29
C SER A 96 11.15 2.62 -10.15
N VAL A 97 10.08 2.54 -9.35
CA VAL A 97 9.17 3.66 -9.06
C VAL A 97 9.88 4.71 -8.20
N HIS A 98 10.64 4.31 -7.19
CA HIS A 98 11.44 5.23 -6.38
C HIS A 98 12.39 6.06 -7.23
N SER A 99 13.11 5.44 -8.17
CA SER A 99 14.02 6.16 -9.07
C SER A 99 13.30 7.16 -9.99
N GLN A 100 12.04 6.90 -10.38
CA GLN A 100 11.23 7.86 -11.14
C GLN A 100 10.72 9.01 -10.28
N ILE A 101 10.31 8.73 -9.03
CA ILE A 101 9.88 9.76 -8.09
C ILE A 101 11.05 10.70 -7.75
N GLU A 102 12.23 10.16 -7.48
CA GLU A 102 13.44 10.95 -7.19
C GLU A 102 13.76 11.90 -8.34
N LYS A 103 13.70 11.43 -9.60
CA LYS A 103 13.89 12.28 -10.79
C LYS A 103 12.83 13.35 -10.96
N ALA A 104 11.61 13.11 -10.49
CA ALA A 104 10.51 14.06 -10.61
C ALA A 104 10.52 15.12 -9.50
N LEU A 105 11.12 14.80 -8.34
CA LEU A 105 11.22 15.67 -7.18
C LEU A 105 12.57 16.39 -7.05
N SER A 106 13.59 15.96 -7.81
CA SER A 106 14.89 16.64 -7.98
C SER A 106 14.78 17.83 -8.94
#